data_AF-D2QH25-F1
#
_entry.id   AF-D2QH25-F1
#
_cell.length_a   1.000
_cell.length_b   1.000
_cell.length_c   1.000
_cell.angle_alpha   90.00
_cell.angle_beta   90.00
_cell.angle_gamma   90.00
#
_symmetry.space_group_name_H-M   'P 1'
#
loop_
_entity.id
_entity.type
_entity.pdbx_description
1 polymer ?
#
loop_
_entity_poly.entity_id
_entity_poly.type
_entity_poly.pdbx_seq_one_letter_code
_entity_poly.pdbx_strand_id
1 'polypeptide(L)'
;MNTNEEVNTLDQSTAEPADLYMGLGSVAYALAKVDGRIQLAEMQTVKELLASVPHGDLALYAFFLRENCGETVEEAYAFGMRRFSNNRKGLTEPLKKQFINILIQIAQAHDDTSRKEQELIKRFRRDLRRL
;
A
#
# COMPACT_ATOMS: atom_id res chain seq x y z
N MET A 1 -21.92 32.83 38.79
CA MET A 1 -21.07 31.64 38.55
C MET A 1 -21.51 31.06 37.22
N ASN A 2 -20.76 31.34 36.15
CA ASN A 2 -21.07 30.86 34.81
C ASN A 2 -20.62 29.40 34.67
N THR A 3 -21.58 28.55 34.31
CA THR A 3 -21.41 27.35 33.49
C THR A 3 -20.64 27.69 32.21
N ASN A 4 -19.74 26.80 31.79
CA ASN A 4 -19.33 26.52 30.39
C ASN A 4 -18.37 25.33 30.48
N GLU A 5 -18.88 24.11 30.31
CA GLU A 5 -19.07 23.42 29.03
C GLU A 5 -17.77 22.75 28.56
N GLU A 6 -17.89 21.42 28.53
CA GLU A 6 -16.96 20.44 28.01
C GLU A 6 -16.48 20.84 26.61
N VAL A 7 -15.20 21.16 26.48
CA VAL A 7 -14.55 21.20 25.17
C VAL A 7 -14.27 19.76 24.76
N ASN A 8 -15.30 19.15 24.18
CA ASN A 8 -15.26 17.92 23.42
C ASN A 8 -14.37 18.13 22.19
N THR A 9 -13.08 17.84 22.30
CA THR A 9 -12.17 17.78 21.15
C THR A 9 -12.40 16.48 20.38
N LEU A 10 -13.50 16.44 19.64
CA LEU A 10 -13.65 15.59 18.47
C LEU A 10 -12.77 16.15 17.35
N ASP A 11 -11.47 15.84 17.38
CA ASP A 11 -10.68 15.79 16.16
C ASP A 11 -10.57 14.31 15.74
N GLN A 12 -11.68 13.78 15.23
CA GLN A 12 -11.59 12.60 14.38
C GLN A 12 -11.09 13.07 13.02
N SER A 13 -9.77 13.21 12.92
CA SER A 13 -9.09 13.46 11.66
C SER A 13 -9.63 12.49 10.61
N THR A 14 -10.34 13.04 9.62
CA THR A 14 -10.86 12.35 8.45
C THR A 14 -9.75 11.93 7.49
N ALA A 15 -8.48 12.12 7.86
CA ALA A 15 -7.33 11.74 7.06
C ALA A 15 -7.02 10.24 7.25
N GLU A 16 -6.81 9.56 6.14
CA GLU A 16 -6.40 8.17 6.15
C GLU A 16 -5.02 8.04 6.82
N PRO A 17 -4.81 7.03 7.69
CA PRO A 17 -3.53 6.88 8.37
C PRO A 17 -2.37 6.74 7.38
N ALA A 18 -1.37 7.62 7.46
CA ALA A 18 -0.18 7.60 6.60
C ALA A 18 0.54 6.22 6.59
N ASP A 19 0.44 5.48 7.68
CA ASP A 19 0.92 4.10 7.80
C ASP A 19 0.30 3.14 6.76
N LEU A 20 -0.93 3.36 6.33
CA LEU A 20 -1.55 2.57 5.25
C LEU A 20 -0.78 2.75 3.94
N TYR A 21 -0.32 3.96 3.66
CA TYR A 21 0.44 4.28 2.46
C TYR A 21 1.88 3.75 2.50
N MET A 22 2.50 3.71 3.69
CA MET A 22 3.73 2.90 3.89
C MET A 22 3.48 1.42 3.58
N GLY A 23 2.32 0.91 3.99
CA GLY A 23 1.91 -0.46 3.69
C GLY A 23 1.76 -0.70 2.20
N LEU A 24 1.11 0.22 1.48
CA LEU A 24 0.92 0.17 0.03
C LEU A 24 2.26 0.13 -0.71
N GLY A 25 3.20 1.03 -0.38
CA GLY A 25 4.53 1.05 -0.98
C GLY A 25 5.29 -0.26 -0.79
N SER A 26 5.19 -0.84 0.41
CA SER A 26 5.81 -2.12 0.75
C SER A 26 5.24 -3.30 -0.07
N VAL A 27 3.91 -3.35 -0.25
CA VAL A 27 3.27 -4.40 -1.06
C VAL A 27 3.51 -4.19 -2.56
N ALA A 28 3.54 -2.94 -3.03
CA ALA A 28 3.90 -2.62 -4.40
C ALA A 28 5.32 -3.10 -4.76
N TYR A 29 6.27 -2.94 -3.83
CA TYR A 29 7.61 -3.51 -3.98
C TYR A 29 7.60 -5.04 -4.03
N ALA A 30 6.87 -5.68 -3.11
CA ALA A 30 6.74 -7.14 -3.10
C ALA A 30 6.18 -7.68 -4.42
N LEU A 31 5.19 -6.98 -4.99
CA LEU A 31 4.62 -7.30 -6.30
C LEU A 31 5.66 -7.18 -7.42
N ALA A 32 6.27 -5.99 -7.59
CA ALA A 32 7.21 -5.74 -8.68
C ALA A 32 8.47 -6.63 -8.60
N LYS A 33 8.84 -7.09 -7.40
CA LYS A 33 10.00 -7.98 -7.19
C LYS A 33 9.66 -9.47 -7.32
N VAL A 34 8.38 -9.88 -7.41
CA VAL A 34 7.98 -11.29 -7.24
C VAL A 34 8.63 -12.23 -8.26
N ASP A 35 8.97 -11.73 -9.44
CA ASP A 35 9.66 -12.49 -10.49
C ASP A 35 11.19 -12.43 -10.41
N GLY A 36 11.73 -11.76 -9.39
CA GLY A 36 13.15 -11.72 -9.05
C GLY A 36 13.87 -10.46 -9.49
N ARG A 37 13.29 -9.66 -10.38
CA ARG A 37 13.78 -8.34 -10.81
C ARG A 37 12.60 -7.43 -11.10
N ILE A 38 12.74 -6.16 -10.72
CA ILE A 38 11.77 -5.11 -11.05
C ILE A 38 12.04 -4.65 -12.48
N GLN A 39 11.02 -4.66 -13.32
CA GLN A 39 11.12 -4.18 -14.69
C GLN A 39 11.08 -2.65 -14.74
N LEU A 40 11.72 -2.04 -15.74
CA LEU A 40 11.75 -0.59 -15.88
C LEU A 40 10.34 0.02 -16.04
N ALA A 41 9.46 -0.66 -16.79
CA ALA A 41 8.08 -0.22 -16.99
C ALA A 41 7.24 -0.27 -15.71
N GLU A 42 7.39 -1.33 -14.91
CA GLU A 42 6.79 -1.45 -13.58
C GLU A 42 7.29 -0.34 -12.66
N MET A 43 8.61 -0.09 -12.66
CA MET A 43 9.22 0.96 -11.84
C MET A 43 8.66 2.35 -12.17
N GLN A 44 8.50 2.67 -13.45
CA GLN A 44 7.92 3.95 -13.86
C GLN A 44 6.46 4.06 -13.43
N THR A 45 5.69 2.99 -13.60
CA THR A 45 4.27 2.92 -13.21
C THR A 45 4.10 3.00 -11.69
N VAL A 46 4.97 2.36 -10.91
CA VAL A 46 5.04 2.48 -9.45
C VAL A 46 5.24 3.94 -9.07
N LYS A 47 6.21 4.63 -9.68
CA LYS A 47 6.50 6.04 -9.37
C LYS A 47 5.28 6.92 -9.59
N GLU A 48 4.62 6.77 -10.73
CA GLU A 48 3.45 7.57 -11.11
C GLU A 48 2.25 7.29 -10.20
N LEU A 49 1.89 6.00 -10.01
CA LEU A 49 0.72 5.63 -9.24
C LEU A 49 0.90 5.92 -7.75
N LEU A 50 2.06 5.61 -7.17
CA LEU A 50 2.30 5.90 -5.75
C LEU A 50 2.46 7.40 -5.49
N ALA A 51 3.02 8.19 -6.41
CA ALA A 51 3.04 9.65 -6.24
C ALA A 51 1.63 10.26 -6.24
N SER A 52 0.66 9.61 -6.90
CA SER A 52 -0.70 10.14 -7.08
C SER A 52 -1.64 9.93 -5.89
N VAL A 53 -1.26 9.09 -4.91
CA VAL A 53 -2.10 8.80 -3.75
C VAL A 53 -1.81 9.76 -2.58
N PRO A 54 -2.73 9.90 -1.61
CA PRO A 54 -2.42 10.56 -0.35
C PRO A 54 -1.15 9.96 0.28
N HIS A 55 -0.28 10.81 0.86
CA HIS A 55 1.01 10.38 1.40
C HIS A 55 1.87 9.61 0.38
N GLY A 56 1.79 9.99 -0.89
CA GLY A 56 2.49 9.30 -1.99
C GLY A 56 4.01 9.34 -1.88
N ASP A 57 4.56 10.41 -1.34
CA ASP A 57 5.96 10.54 -0.95
C ASP A 57 6.38 9.44 0.05
N LEU A 58 5.54 9.16 1.03
CA LEU A 58 5.77 8.11 2.02
C LEU A 58 5.60 6.70 1.42
N ALA A 59 4.64 6.50 0.51
CA ALA A 59 4.49 5.25 -0.23
C ALA A 59 5.72 4.96 -1.10
N LEU A 60 6.22 5.97 -1.84
CA LEU A 60 7.44 5.86 -2.63
C LEU A 60 8.66 5.60 -1.75
N TYR A 61 8.80 6.32 -0.64
CA TYR A 61 9.88 6.08 0.31
C TYR A 61 9.87 4.64 0.81
N ALA A 62 8.70 4.11 1.20
CA ALA A 62 8.56 2.72 1.63
C ALA A 62 8.94 1.74 0.52
N PHE A 63 8.60 2.01 -0.75
CA PHE A 63 9.02 1.17 -1.87
C PHE A 63 10.55 1.16 -2.03
N PHE A 64 11.16 2.34 -2.19
CA PHE A 64 12.59 2.46 -2.47
C PHE A 64 13.47 2.02 -1.31
N LEU A 65 13.01 2.18 -0.07
CA LEU A 65 13.71 1.65 1.09
C LEU A 65 13.87 0.14 1.00
N ARG A 66 12.83 -0.58 0.56
CA ARG A 66 12.83 -2.05 0.48
C ARG A 66 13.78 -2.52 -0.62
N GLU A 67 13.74 -1.81 -1.76
CA GLU A 67 14.63 -2.04 -2.87
C GLU A 67 16.08 -1.85 -2.48
N ASN A 68 16.40 -0.72 -1.83
CA ASN A 68 17.76 -0.41 -1.39
C ASN A 68 18.26 -1.36 -0.29
N CYS A 69 17.39 -1.81 0.60
CA CYS A 69 17.74 -2.81 1.62
C CYS A 69 17.76 -4.25 1.07
N GLY A 70 17.32 -4.47 -0.17
CA GLY A 70 17.28 -5.80 -0.78
C GLY A 70 16.25 -6.73 -0.14
N GLU A 71 15.23 -6.22 0.56
CA GLU A 71 14.23 -7.02 1.30
C GLU A 71 13.61 -8.09 0.40
N THR A 72 13.32 -9.27 0.97
CA THR A 72 12.62 -10.33 0.25
C THR A 72 11.15 -9.95 -0.01
N VAL A 73 10.54 -10.61 -0.98
CA VAL A 73 9.11 -10.43 -1.31
C VAL A 73 8.23 -10.66 -0.07
N GLU A 74 8.50 -11.71 0.69
CA GLU A 74 7.70 -12.05 1.87
C GLU A 74 7.90 -11.07 3.03
N GLU A 75 9.11 -10.57 3.26
CA GLU A 75 9.37 -9.54 4.29
C GLU A 75 8.62 -8.25 3.98
N ALA A 76 8.72 -7.77 2.74
CA ALA A 76 8.05 -6.55 2.31
C ALA A 76 6.52 -6.71 2.32
N TYR A 77 6.00 -7.86 1.89
CA TYR A 77 4.57 -8.17 1.95
C TYR A 77 4.08 -8.23 3.40
N ALA A 78 4.80 -8.94 4.28
CA ALA A 78 4.45 -9.06 5.69
C ALA A 78 4.48 -7.71 6.42
N PHE A 79 5.46 -6.85 6.10
CA PHE A 79 5.50 -5.48 6.61
C PHE A 79 4.25 -4.70 6.20
N GLY A 80 3.89 -4.74 4.91
CA GLY A 80 2.72 -4.05 4.41
C GLY A 80 1.43 -4.52 5.07
N MET A 81 1.23 -5.83 5.16
CA MET A 81 0.08 -6.43 5.85
C MET A 81 0.01 -6.08 7.33
N ARG A 82 1.14 -5.93 8.01
CA ARG A 82 1.18 -5.46 9.41
C ARG A 82 0.69 -4.02 9.54
N ARG A 83 1.10 -3.13 8.63
CA ARG A 83 0.62 -1.73 8.61
C ARG A 83 -0.88 -1.65 8.41
N PHE A 84 -1.41 -2.42 7.46
CA PHE A 84 -2.85 -2.54 7.24
C PHE A 84 -3.57 -3.10 8.47
N SER A 85 -3.05 -4.17 9.08
CA SER A 85 -3.66 -4.79 10.27
C SER A 85 -3.64 -3.90 11.51
N ASN A 86 -2.64 -3.04 11.68
CA ASN A 86 -2.57 -2.11 12.80
C ASN A 86 -3.48 -0.89 12.61
N ASN A 87 -3.85 -0.60 11.36
CA ASN A 87 -4.64 0.58 10.99
C ASN A 87 -5.99 0.21 10.35
N ARG A 88 -6.55 -0.97 10.69
CA ARG A 88 -7.78 -1.51 10.08
C ARG A 88 -8.95 -0.54 10.04
N LYS A 89 -9.10 0.28 11.08
CA LYS A 89 -10.18 1.29 11.16
C LYS A 89 -10.13 2.30 10.01
N GLY A 90 -8.94 2.65 9.53
CA GLY A 90 -8.76 3.55 8.39
C GLY A 90 -8.79 2.84 7.03
N LEU A 91 -8.76 1.50 7.02
CA LEU A 91 -8.71 0.70 5.80
C LEU A 91 -10.14 0.42 5.29
N THR A 92 -10.78 1.45 4.76
CA THR A 92 -12.15 1.38 4.24
C THR A 92 -12.25 0.52 2.97
N GLU A 93 -13.44 0.02 2.64
CA GLU A 93 -13.65 -0.75 1.40
C GLU A 93 -13.28 0.00 0.10
N PRO A 94 -13.61 1.31 -0.05
CA PRO A 94 -13.10 2.11 -1.17
C PRO A 94 -11.58 2.12 -1.25
N LEU A 95 -10.90 2.31 -0.11
CA LEU A 95 -9.44 2.36 -0.05
C LEU A 95 -8.80 1.00 -0.38
N LYS A 96 -9.36 -0.11 0.15
CA LYS A 96 -8.94 -1.46 -0.23
C LYS A 96 -9.04 -1.67 -1.74
N LYS A 97 -10.16 -1.26 -2.35
CA LYS A 97 -10.37 -1.36 -3.80
C LYS A 97 -9.35 -0.52 -4.58
N GLN A 98 -9.06 0.70 -4.12
CA GLN A 98 -8.04 1.55 -4.72
C GLN A 98 -6.66 0.90 -4.67
N PHE A 99 -6.23 0.38 -3.53
CA PHE A 99 -4.93 -0.29 -3.39
C PHE A 99 -4.82 -1.51 -4.30
N ILE A 100 -5.87 -2.33 -4.36
CA ILE A 100 -5.93 -3.47 -5.28
C ILE A 100 -5.80 -3.02 -6.74
N ASN A 101 -6.48 -1.94 -7.13
CA ASN A 101 -6.42 -1.42 -8.50
C ASN A 101 -5.04 -0.85 -8.86
N ILE A 102 -4.34 -0.23 -7.91
CA ILE A 102 -2.97 0.25 -8.11
C ILE A 102 -2.05 -0.94 -8.40
N LEU A 103 -2.12 -2.01 -7.61
CA LEU A 103 -1.31 -3.20 -7.82
C LEU A 103 -1.58 -3.86 -9.18
N ILE A 104 -2.84 -3.92 -9.61
CA ILE A 104 -3.17 -4.45 -10.94
C ILE A 104 -2.53 -3.61 -12.05
N GLN A 105 -2.62 -2.28 -11.95
CA GLN A 105 -2.04 -1.39 -12.96
C GLN A 105 -0.51 -1.51 -13.01
N ILE A 106 0.16 -1.67 -11.86
CA ILE A 106 1.60 -1.94 -11.81
C ILE A 106 1.92 -3.23 -12.55
N ALA A 107 1.22 -4.33 -12.25
CA ALA A 107 1.48 -5.63 -12.87
C ALA A 107 1.09 -5.68 -14.38
N GLN A 108 0.27 -4.74 -14.84
CA GLN A 108 -0.12 -4.59 -16.24
C GLN A 108 0.75 -3.60 -17.01
N ALA A 109 1.72 -2.95 -16.35
CA ALA A 109 2.63 -2.01 -16.98
C ALA A 109 3.58 -2.66 -17.99
N HIS A 110 3.75 -3.98 -17.90
CA HIS A 110 4.53 -4.80 -18.80
C HIS A 110 3.62 -5.81 -19.50
N ASP A 111 3.84 -6.05 -20.80
CA ASP A 111 2.93 -6.79 -21.71
C ASP A 111 2.61 -8.23 -21.29
N ASP A 112 3.35 -8.79 -20.34
CA ASP A 112 3.09 -10.09 -19.72
C ASP A 112 3.00 -9.94 -18.20
N THR A 113 1.78 -9.79 -17.67
CA THR A 113 1.55 -9.98 -16.22
C THR A 113 1.84 -11.44 -15.86
N SER A 114 2.82 -11.65 -14.99
CA SER A 114 3.27 -13.00 -14.66
C SER A 114 2.26 -13.75 -13.80
N ARG A 115 2.36 -15.09 -13.82
CA ARG A 115 1.56 -15.94 -12.93
C ARG A 115 1.81 -15.60 -11.45
N LYS A 116 3.05 -15.25 -11.08
CA LYS A 116 3.40 -14.96 -9.68
C LYS A 116 2.81 -13.64 -9.22
N GLU A 117 2.80 -12.62 -10.07
CA GLU A 117 2.13 -11.34 -9.80
C GLU A 117 0.63 -11.53 -9.60
N GLN A 118 -0.01 -12.32 -10.48
CA GLN A 118 -1.43 -12.64 -10.33
C GLN A 118 -1.72 -13.40 -9.03
N GLU A 119 -0.86 -14.34 -8.64
CA GLU A 119 -0.98 -15.07 -7.38
C GLU A 119 -0.81 -14.14 -6.17
N LEU A 120 0.13 -13.19 -6.22
CA LEU A 120 0.33 -12.19 -5.17
C LEU A 120 -0.87 -11.24 -5.06
N ILE A 121 -1.41 -10.74 -6.17
CA ILE A 121 -2.62 -9.91 -6.17
C ILE A 121 -3.83 -10.69 -5.61
N LYS A 122 -3.99 -11.97 -5.99
CA LYS A 122 -5.05 -12.84 -5.45
C LYS A 122 -4.90 -13.03 -3.95
N ARG A 123 -3.67 -13.28 -3.47
CA ARG A 123 -3.34 -13.38 -2.05
C ARG A 123 -3.68 -12.08 -1.33
N PHE A 124 -3.23 -10.94 -1.86
CA PHE A 124 -3.48 -9.62 -1.30
C PHE A 124 -4.97 -9.30 -1.14
N ARG A 125 -5.75 -9.52 -2.21
CA ARG A 125 -7.22 -9.37 -2.17
C ARG A 125 -7.85 -10.23 -1.08
N ARG A 126 -7.44 -11.49 -0.95
CA ARG A 126 -7.98 -12.39 0.08
C ARG A 126 -7.63 -11.91 1.47
N ASP A 127 -6.40 -11.47 1.68
CA ASP A 127 -5.92 -11.06 3.01
C ASP A 127 -6.54 -9.72 3.43
N LEU A 128 -6.70 -8.75 2.52
CA LEU A 128 -7.40 -7.48 2.77
C LEU A 128 -8.89 -7.67 3.15
N ARG A 129 -9.57 -8.67 2.58
CA ARG A 129 -10.97 -8.98 2.96
C ARG A 129 -11.11 -9.49 4.40
N ARG A 130 -10.02 -9.95 5.02
CA ARG A 130 -10.01 -10.45 6.41
C ARG A 130 -9.63 -9.37 7.43
N LEU A 131 -9.30 -8.17 6.96
CA LEU A 131 -8.96 -7.01 7.76
C LEU A 131 -10.17 -6.08 7.91
#